data_AF-A0A3D3M5T9-F1
#
_entry.id   AF-A0A3D3M5T9-F1
#
_cell.length_a   1.000
_cell.length_b   1.000
_cell.length_c   1.000
_cell.angle_alpha   90.00
_cell.angle_beta   90.00
_cell.angle_gamma   90.00
#
_symmetry.space_group_name_H-M   'P 1'
#
loop_
_entity.id
_entity.type
_entity.pdbx_description
1 polymer ?
#
loop_
_entity_poly.entity_id
_entity_poly.type
_entity_poly.pdbx_seq_one_letter_code
_entity_poly.pdbx_strand_id
1 'polypeptide(L)'
;MGWIAILLIAAGAALVVQNLLMVQITSGVSTVLITLLVNSAVGFFILLGLLLGRSGVAGLGEAVGALRYWSLLPGVLGSFVVFASISGYQRL
;
A
#
# COMPACT_ATOMS: atom_id res chain seq x y z
N MET A 1 17.52 -20.60 -2.53
CA MET A 1 17.13 -20.26 -1.14
C MET A 1 17.71 -18.93 -0.65
N GLY A 2 19.00 -18.63 -0.80
CA GLY A 2 19.62 -17.42 -0.20
C GLY A 2 19.05 -16.06 -0.63
N TRP A 3 18.68 -15.89 -1.91
CA TRP A 3 18.15 -14.61 -2.41
C TRP A 3 16.75 -14.26 -1.86
N ILE A 4 15.94 -15.28 -1.54
CA ILE A 4 14.61 -15.09 -0.93
C ILE A 4 14.76 -14.49 0.48
N ALA A 5 15.75 -14.98 1.25
CA ALA A 5 16.03 -14.43 2.57
C ALA A 5 16.41 -12.95 2.51
N ILE A 6 17.25 -12.56 1.54
CA ILE A 6 17.61 -11.16 1.29
C ILE A 6 16.38 -10.33 0.95
N LEU A 7 15.48 -10.84 0.10
CA LEU A 7 14.23 -10.14 -0.23
C LEU A 7 13.30 -9.97 0.97
N LEU A 8 13.17 -10.98 1.83
CA LEU A 8 12.36 -10.91 3.03
C LEU A 8 12.92 -9.91 4.04
N ILE A 9 14.25 -9.86 4.20
CA ILE A 9 14.93 -8.86 5.03
C ILE A 9 14.68 -7.46 4.47
N ALA A 10 14.86 -7.26 3.17
CA ALA A 10 14.61 -5.98 2.52
C ALA A 10 13.15 -5.54 2.64
N ALA A 11 12.20 -6.47 2.46
CA ALA A 11 10.77 -6.21 2.65
C ALA A 11 10.46 -5.80 4.10
N GLY A 12 11.03 -6.51 5.09
CA GLY A 12 10.90 -6.15 6.51
C GLY A 12 11.44 -4.76 6.82
N ALA A 13 12.64 -4.42 6.33
CA ALA A 13 13.23 -3.10 6.51
C ALA A 13 12.39 -1.99 5.84
N ALA A 14 11.93 -2.24 4.61
CA ALA A 14 11.05 -1.31 3.89
C ALA A 14 9.72 -1.08 4.62
N LEU A 15 9.14 -2.13 5.23
CA LEU A 15 7.94 -2.01 6.06
C LEU A 15 8.16 -1.14 7.28
N VAL A 16 9.29 -1.28 7.97
CA VAL A 16 9.63 -0.42 9.13
C VAL A 16 9.74 1.04 8.69
N VAL A 17 10.49 1.31 7.61
CA VAL A 17 10.65 2.68 7.07
C VAL A 17 9.29 3.26 6.64
N GLN A 18 8.47 2.47 5.93
CA GLN A 18 7.13 2.87 5.51
C GLN A 18 6.28 3.28 6.73
N ASN A 19 6.27 2.47 7.80
CA ASN A 19 5.46 2.76 8.97
C ASN A 19 5.89 4.05 9.69
N LEU A 20 7.20 4.32 9.79
CA LEU A 20 7.72 5.57 10.36
C LEU A 20 7.26 6.80 9.56
N LEU A 21 7.33 6.72 8.22
CA LEU A 21 6.83 7.78 7.34
C LEU A 21 5.31 7.97 7.49
N MET A 22 4.56 6.88 7.63
CA MET A 22 3.10 6.93 7.82
C MET A 22 2.71 7.62 9.13
N VAL A 23 3.47 7.43 10.21
CA VAL A 23 3.27 8.16 11.47
C VAL A 23 3.54 9.65 11.27
N GLN A 24 4.60 10.00 10.56
CA GLN A 24 4.93 11.39 10.23
C GLN A 24 3.86 12.07 9.36
N ILE A 25 3.28 11.36 8.40
CA ILE A 25 2.15 11.88 7.60
C ILE A 25 0.93 12.07 8.51
N THR A 26 0.66 11.11 9.39
CA THR A 26 -0.51 11.14 10.29
C THR A 26 -0.46 12.32 11.26
N SER A 27 0.70 12.76 11.71
CA SER A 27 0.81 13.96 12.57
C SER A 27 0.48 15.27 11.85
N GLY A 28 0.49 15.27 10.51
CA GLY A 28 0.18 16.43 9.68
C GLY A 28 -1.26 16.48 9.15
N VAL A 29 -2.11 15.50 9.47
CA VAL A 29 -3.49 15.39 8.96
C VAL A 29 -4.50 15.19 10.09
N SER A 30 -5.77 15.47 9.82
CA SER A 30 -6.83 15.48 10.86
C SER A 30 -7.28 14.09 11.32
N THR A 31 -7.03 13.04 10.53
CA THR A 31 -7.43 11.66 10.87
C THR A 31 -6.49 10.62 10.26
N VAL A 32 -6.38 9.45 10.89
CA VAL A 32 -5.63 8.30 10.35
C VAL A 32 -6.22 7.82 9.01
N LEU A 33 -7.54 7.98 8.81
CA LEU A 33 -8.22 7.65 7.55
C LEU A 33 -7.63 8.40 6.35
N ILE A 34 -7.23 9.67 6.53
CA ILE A 34 -6.58 10.44 5.47
C ILE A 34 -5.24 9.82 5.12
N THR A 35 -4.44 9.43 6.12
CA THR A 35 -3.15 8.77 5.88
C THR A 35 -3.33 7.45 5.12
N LEU A 36 -4.29 6.62 5.51
CA LEU A 36 -4.60 5.34 4.83
C LEU A 36 -5.05 5.56 3.38
N LEU A 37 -5.88 6.57 3.16
CA LEU A 37 -6.34 6.95 1.83
C LEU A 37 -5.17 7.38 0.95
N VAL A 38 -4.29 8.26 1.44
CA VAL A 38 -3.10 8.72 0.70
C VAL A 38 -2.16 7.55 0.40
N ASN A 39 -1.91 6.67 1.37
CA ASN A 39 -1.07 5.48 1.19
C ASN A 39 -1.58 4.56 0.07
N SER A 40 -2.89 4.32 0.04
CA SER A 40 -3.52 3.51 -0.99
C SER A 40 -3.56 4.21 -2.35
N ALA A 41 -3.81 5.53 -2.36
CA ALA A 41 -3.91 6.32 -3.57
C ALA A 41 -2.57 6.43 -4.31
N VAL A 42 -1.47 6.69 -3.60
CA VAL A 42 -0.14 6.83 -4.21
C VAL A 42 0.26 5.55 -4.96
N GLY A 43 0.09 4.38 -4.31
CA GLY A 43 0.36 3.10 -4.95
C GLY A 43 -0.53 2.86 -6.18
N PHE A 44 -1.82 3.16 -6.06
CA PHE A 44 -2.76 3.05 -7.18
C PHE A 44 -2.36 3.93 -8.37
N PHE A 45 -2.07 5.22 -8.17
CA PHE A 45 -1.71 6.13 -9.26
C PHE A 45 -0.40 5.76 -9.94
N ILE A 46 0.61 5.30 -9.17
CA ILE A 46 1.87 4.82 -9.75
C ILE A 46 1.63 3.59 -10.61
N LEU A 47 0.92 2.59 -10.09
CA LEU A 47 0.62 1.36 -10.85
C LEU A 47 -0.27 1.63 -12.06
N LEU A 48 -1.24 2.54 -11.93
CA LEU A 48 -2.10 2.97 -13.02
C LEU A 48 -1.29 3.64 -14.13
N GLY A 49 -0.36 4.54 -13.78
CA GLY A 49 0.54 5.18 -14.74
C GLY A 49 1.45 4.18 -15.45
N LEU A 50 2.01 3.22 -14.71
CA LEU A 50 2.82 2.14 -15.28
C LEU A 50 2.01 1.25 -16.23
N LEU A 51 0.78 0.89 -15.84
CA LEU A 51 -0.12 0.08 -16.65
C LEU A 51 -0.52 0.79 -17.93
N LEU A 52 -0.84 2.08 -17.84
CA LEU A 52 -1.11 2.94 -18.99
C LEU A 52 0.10 3.05 -19.91
N GLY A 53 1.30 3.23 -19.36
CA GLY A 53 2.54 3.28 -20.14
C GLY A 53 2.87 1.95 -20.84
N ARG A 54 2.52 0.82 -20.22
CA ARG A 54 2.83 -0.52 -20.74
C ARG A 54 1.82 -1.04 -21.75
N SER A 55 0.53 -0.85 -21.47
CA SER A 55 -0.58 -1.53 -22.17
C SER A 55 -1.68 -0.55 -22.61
N GLY A 56 -1.51 0.75 -22.39
CA GLY A 56 -2.51 1.77 -22.73
C GLY A 56 -3.86 1.54 -22.07
N VAL A 57 -4.94 1.97 -22.74
CA VAL A 57 -6.31 1.82 -22.26
C VAL A 57 -6.77 0.35 -22.23
N ALA A 58 -6.18 -0.52 -23.07
CA ALA A 58 -6.49 -1.94 -23.07
C ALA A 58 -6.14 -2.60 -21.72
N GLY A 59 -5.00 -2.22 -21.12
CA GLY A 59 -4.62 -2.69 -19.79
C GLY A 59 -5.61 -2.31 -18.69
N LEU A 60 -6.29 -1.16 -18.82
CA LEU A 60 -7.37 -0.79 -17.89
C LEU A 60 -8.59 -1.70 -18.03
N GLY A 61 -8.96 -2.06 -19.26
CA GLY A 61 -10.04 -2.99 -19.53
C GLY A 61 -9.79 -4.36 -18.89
N GLU A 62 -8.56 -4.86 -18.98
CA GLU A 62 -8.14 -6.10 -18.30
C GLU A 62 -8.20 -5.98 -16.78
N ALA A 63 -7.70 -4.88 -16.21
CA ALA A 63 -7.71 -4.66 -14.76
C ALA A 63 -9.15 -4.62 -14.19
N VAL A 64 -10.07 -3.93 -14.87
CA VAL A 64 -11.49 -3.90 -14.50
C VAL A 64 -12.13 -5.28 -14.68
N GLY A 65 -11.82 -5.99 -15.78
CA GLY A 65 -12.30 -7.35 -16.03
C GLY A 65 -11.82 -8.38 -15.00
N ALA A 66 -10.69 -8.12 -14.33
CA ALA A 66 -10.12 -8.95 -13.27
C ALA A 66 -10.73 -8.67 -11.88
N LEU A 67 -11.51 -7.60 -11.70
CA LEU A 67 -12.13 -7.28 -10.41
C LEU A 67 -13.13 -8.37 -10.01
N ARG A 68 -12.99 -8.88 -8.80
CA ARG A 68 -13.88 -9.86 -8.18
C ARG A 68 -14.21 -9.37 -6.78
N TYR A 69 -15.35 -9.77 -6.23
CA TYR A 69 -15.72 -9.37 -4.86
C TYR A 69 -14.64 -9.76 -3.82
N TRP A 70 -13.96 -10.91 -4.00
CA TRP A 70 -12.83 -11.32 -3.17
C TRP A 70 -11.57 -10.47 -3.34
N SER A 71 -11.37 -9.76 -4.46
CA SER A 71 -10.18 -8.92 -4.67
C SER A 71 -10.15 -7.69 -3.78
N LEU A 72 -11.27 -7.33 -3.15
CA LEU A 72 -11.37 -6.25 -2.16
C LEU A 72 -10.71 -6.64 -0.82
N LEU A 73 -10.82 -7.91 -0.46
CA LEU A 73 -10.39 -8.44 0.83
C LEU A 73 -8.90 -8.20 1.12
N PRO A 74 -7.95 -8.50 0.20
CA PRO A 74 -6.54 -8.21 0.44
C PRO A 74 -6.25 -6.71 0.60
N GLY A 75 -6.94 -5.84 -0.13
CA GLY A 75 -6.77 -4.39 0.00
C GLY A 75 -7.24 -3.85 1.36
N VAL A 76 -8.38 -4.34 1.84
CA VAL A 76 -8.93 -4.00 3.16
C VAL A 76 -8.00 -4.51 4.27
N LEU A 77 -7.55 -5.77 4.17
CA LEU A 77 -6.61 -6.35 5.13
C LEU A 77 -5.27 -5.61 5.16
N GLY A 78 -4.72 -5.22 4.00
CA GLY A 78 -3.50 -4.42 3.92
C GLY A 78 -3.67 -3.06 4.61
N SER A 79 -4.77 -2.37 4.36
CA SER A 79 -5.09 -1.09 5.01
C SER A 79 -5.26 -1.24 6.53
N PHE A 80 -5.85 -2.35 6.98
CA PHE A 80 -5.99 -2.65 8.41
C PHE A 80 -4.64 -2.89 9.09
N VAL A 81 -3.70 -3.61 8.45
CA VAL A 81 -2.34 -3.81 8.98
C VAL A 81 -1.60 -2.48 9.15
N VAL A 82 -1.72 -1.59 8.17
CA VAL A 82 -1.14 -0.24 8.24
C VAL A 82 -1.78 0.57 9.37
N PHE A 83 -3.11 0.53 9.51
CA PHE A 83 -3.83 1.19 10.60
C PHE A 83 -3.35 0.71 11.99
N ALA A 84 -3.27 -0.61 12.17
CA ALA A 84 -2.82 -1.22 13.41
C ALA A 84 -1.36 -0.83 13.72
N SER A 85 -0.50 -0.78 12.69
CA SER A 85 0.90 -0.38 12.82
C SER A 85 1.04 1.06 13.28
N ILE A 86 0.40 2.02 12.60
CA ILE A 86 0.43 3.45 12.99
C ILE A 86 -0.06 3.62 14.43
N SER A 87 -1.17 2.97 14.77
CA SER A 87 -1.74 3.01 16.13
C SER A 87 -0.77 2.47 17.18
N GLY A 88 0.04 1.47 16.84
CA GLY A 88 1.09 0.94 17.70
C GLY A 88 2.25 1.93 17.88
N TYR A 89 2.79 2.47 16.78
CA TYR A 89 3.92 3.41 16.83
C TYR A 89 3.58 4.72 17.54
N GLN A 90 2.33 5.18 17.49
CA GLN A 90 1.89 6.37 18.21
C GLN A 90 1.79 6.17 19.73
N ARG A 91 1.75 4.92 20.19
CA ARG A 91 1.61 4.56 21.62
C ARG A 91 2.92 4.11 22.26
N LEU A 92 3.98 3.94 21.47
CA LEU A 92 5.36 3.73 21.90
C LEU A 92 6.00 5.06 22.25
#